data_AF-A0A2A2LSX8-F1
#
_entry.id   AF-A0A2A2LSX8-F1
#
_cell.length_a   1.000
_cell.length_b   1.000
_cell.length_c   1.000
_cell.angle_alpha   90.00
_cell.angle_beta   90.00
_cell.angle_gamma   90.00
#
_symmetry.space_group_name_H-M   'P 1'
#
loop_
_entity.id
_entity.type
_entity.pdbx_description
1 polymer ?
#
loop_
_entity_poly.entity_id
_entity_poly.type
_entity_poly.pdbx_seq_one_letter_code
_entity_poly.pdbx_strand_id
1 'polypeptide(L)'
;METNRECIGAEAKKTEPLIRQVFVTADYAESDPDRFERSVYLLRKQAVNNMAKQSVECYVCSLSTSTIVYKGQFNTYQLYQYYADLTDPLYITHIALIHSRFSTNTFPSWNRAQPNRILAHNGEINTLRGNINLMRAREGVMHSDLYGDGLDKLYPVVEDGNTDSGCLDNVMEFLVKASGRTLPEAAMTMVPEAWEKDDEMSADKRTYYRWASMIMEPWDGPALLAFSDGRYVGAILDRNGLRPARYYLTDDDHLYLSSEVGVNDHEVERIVKKVRGFHIPI
;
A
#
# COMPACT_ATOMS: atom_id res chain seq x y z
N MET A 1 -15.10 14.69 -9.40
CA MET A 1 -15.17 13.30 -9.81
C MET A 1 -16.63 12.91 -9.92
N GLU A 2 -17.02 12.29 -11.04
CA GLU A 2 -18.37 11.82 -11.27
C GLU A 2 -18.56 10.45 -10.60
N THR A 3 -19.58 10.34 -9.74
CA THR A 3 -19.91 9.09 -9.03
C THR A 3 -21.37 8.71 -9.26
N ASN A 4 -21.63 7.40 -9.41
CA ASN A 4 -22.99 6.88 -9.57
C ASN A 4 -23.52 6.29 -8.27
N ARG A 5 -24.11 7.14 -7.43
CA ARG A 5 -24.72 6.72 -6.15
C ARG A 5 -25.79 5.64 -6.32
N GLU A 6 -26.46 5.54 -7.47
CA GLU A 6 -27.57 4.60 -7.63
C GLU A 6 -27.14 3.14 -7.71
N CYS A 7 -25.87 2.86 -8.04
CA CYS A 7 -25.39 1.49 -8.15
C CYS A 7 -24.98 0.88 -6.80
N ILE A 8 -24.89 1.64 -5.71
CA ILE A 8 -24.43 1.15 -4.38
C ILE A 8 -25.60 0.79 -3.45
N GLY A 9 -25.34 -0.11 -2.49
CA GLY A 9 -26.34 -0.57 -1.52
C GLY A 9 -26.76 0.50 -0.51
N ALA A 10 -27.95 0.34 0.08
CA ALA A 10 -28.54 1.33 0.99
C ALA A 10 -27.64 1.70 2.18
N GLU A 11 -26.94 0.74 2.78
CA GLU A 11 -26.00 1.02 3.88
C GLU A 11 -24.78 1.83 3.43
N ALA A 12 -24.26 1.60 2.22
CA ALA A 12 -23.17 2.38 1.67
C ALA A 12 -23.59 3.82 1.37
N LYS A 13 -24.83 4.01 0.86
CA LYS A 13 -25.39 5.34 0.60
C LYS A 13 -25.49 6.20 1.86
N LYS A 14 -25.71 5.60 3.05
CA LYS A 14 -25.84 6.34 4.32
C LYS A 14 -24.54 7.02 4.76
N THR A 15 -23.40 6.44 4.44
CA THR A 15 -22.07 6.89 4.85
C THR A 15 -21.20 7.33 3.67
N GLU A 16 -21.81 7.48 2.48
CA GLU A 16 -21.13 7.89 1.26
C GLU A 16 -20.51 9.28 1.45
N PRO A 17 -19.19 9.43 1.27
CA PRO A 17 -18.53 10.70 1.42
C PRO A 17 -18.71 11.57 0.18
N LEU A 18 -18.49 12.87 0.34
CA LEU A 18 -18.26 13.75 -0.81
C LEU A 18 -16.88 13.47 -1.41
N ILE A 19 -16.83 12.87 -2.59
CA ILE A 19 -15.56 12.51 -3.24
C ILE A 19 -15.09 13.67 -4.13
N ARG A 20 -13.85 14.13 -3.91
CA ARG A 20 -13.21 15.20 -4.66
C ARG A 20 -11.75 14.86 -4.95
N GLN A 21 -11.30 15.23 -6.14
CA GLN A 21 -9.90 15.23 -6.51
C GLN A 21 -9.36 16.65 -6.35
N VAL A 22 -8.13 16.77 -5.89
CA VAL A 22 -7.41 18.04 -5.76
C VAL A 22 -6.15 17.96 -6.61
N PHE A 23 -5.88 19.00 -7.37
CA PHE A 23 -4.67 19.12 -8.18
C PHE A 23 -3.71 20.06 -7.48
N VAL A 24 -2.52 19.55 -7.17
CA VAL A 24 -1.47 20.31 -6.49
C VAL A 24 -0.44 20.71 -7.53
N THR A 25 -0.02 21.97 -7.50
CA THR A 25 1.02 22.52 -8.38
C THR A 25 2.04 23.30 -7.55
N ALA A 26 3.24 23.44 -8.10
CA ALA A 26 4.27 24.31 -7.55
C ALA A 26 5.18 24.78 -8.69
N ASP A 27 5.67 26.03 -8.60
CA ASP A 27 6.54 26.62 -9.64
C ASP A 27 7.84 25.83 -9.88
N TYR A 28 8.26 25.05 -8.88
CA TYR A 28 9.46 24.20 -8.94
C TYR A 28 9.15 22.74 -9.29
N ALA A 29 7.89 22.36 -9.55
CA ALA A 29 7.52 20.96 -9.76
C ALA A 29 8.23 20.33 -10.96
N GLU A 30 8.43 21.09 -12.03
CA GLU A 30 9.13 20.62 -13.23
C GLU A 30 10.66 20.63 -13.07
N SER A 31 11.22 21.63 -12.38
CA SER A 31 12.68 21.79 -12.23
C SER A 31 13.27 20.94 -11.10
N ASP A 32 12.47 20.57 -10.10
CA ASP A 32 12.85 19.71 -8.98
C ASP A 32 11.71 18.74 -8.59
N PRO A 33 11.48 17.69 -9.41
CA PRO A 33 10.39 16.73 -9.19
C PRO A 33 10.51 16.00 -7.85
N ASP A 34 11.73 15.64 -7.43
CA ASP A 34 11.94 14.92 -6.17
C ASP A 34 11.55 15.77 -4.97
N ARG A 35 11.88 17.08 -4.98
CA ARG A 35 11.41 18.01 -3.96
C ARG A 35 9.90 18.15 -3.98
N PHE A 36 9.30 18.19 -5.17
CA PHE A 36 7.84 18.26 -5.28
C PHE A 36 7.17 17.03 -4.68
N GLU A 37 7.66 15.81 -4.97
CA GLU A 37 7.15 14.59 -4.34
C GLU A 37 7.25 14.61 -2.82
N ARG A 38 8.41 15.03 -2.27
CA ARG A 38 8.60 15.17 -0.82
C ARG A 38 7.63 16.19 -0.22
N SER A 39 7.40 17.29 -0.94
CA SER A 39 6.48 18.36 -0.51
C SER A 39 5.03 17.89 -0.53
N VAL A 40 4.62 17.10 -1.53
CA VAL A 40 3.28 16.50 -1.62
C VAL A 40 3.05 15.48 -0.50
N TYR A 41 4.05 14.62 -0.20
CA TYR A 41 3.97 13.68 0.92
C TYR A 41 3.83 14.42 2.26
N LEU A 42 4.67 15.43 2.49
CA LEU A 42 4.60 16.29 3.68
C LEU A 42 3.25 17.00 3.80
N LEU A 43 2.75 17.57 2.70
CA LEU A 43 1.44 18.22 2.64
C LEU A 43 0.33 17.26 3.07
N ARG A 44 0.32 16.03 2.54
CA ARG A 44 -0.68 15.02 2.92
C ARG A 44 -0.59 14.66 4.40
N LYS A 45 0.62 14.41 4.93
CA LYS A 45 0.81 14.08 6.36
C LYS A 45 0.34 15.21 7.26
N GLN A 46 0.73 16.45 6.95
CA GLN A 46 0.29 17.63 7.70
C GLN A 46 -1.22 17.85 7.61
N ALA A 47 -1.81 17.68 6.42
CA ALA A 47 -3.26 17.80 6.25
C ALA A 47 -4.00 16.77 7.11
N VAL A 48 -3.63 15.48 7.02
CA VAL A 48 -4.28 14.41 7.81
C VAL A 48 -4.15 14.65 9.31
N ASN A 49 -2.94 15.01 9.77
CA ASN A 49 -2.70 15.28 11.19
C ASN A 49 -3.50 16.49 11.70
N ASN A 50 -3.60 17.56 10.91
CA ASN A 50 -4.38 18.74 11.28
C ASN A 50 -5.89 18.48 11.22
N MET A 51 -6.37 17.71 10.24
CA MET A 51 -7.77 17.29 10.17
C MET A 51 -8.17 16.49 11.42
N ALA A 52 -7.32 15.54 11.85
CA ALA A 52 -7.56 14.78 13.08
C ALA A 52 -7.61 15.67 14.33
N LYS A 53 -6.66 16.62 14.49
CA LYS A 53 -6.64 17.58 15.61
C LYS A 53 -7.87 18.48 15.65
N GLN A 54 -8.43 18.79 14.48
CA GLN A 54 -9.61 19.64 14.33
C GLN A 54 -10.93 18.84 14.28
N SER A 55 -10.87 17.51 14.45
CA SER A 55 -12.03 16.61 14.33
C SER A 55 -12.78 16.77 12.99
N VAL A 56 -12.04 17.04 11.91
CA VAL A 56 -12.58 17.11 10.56
C VAL A 56 -12.70 15.69 10.01
N GLU A 57 -13.92 15.26 9.72
CA GLU A 57 -14.19 13.97 9.11
C GLU A 57 -13.81 13.99 7.63
N CYS A 58 -12.56 13.67 7.34
CA CYS A 58 -12.03 13.60 5.98
C CYS A 58 -10.94 12.53 5.89
N TYR A 59 -10.82 11.90 4.73
CA TYR A 59 -9.82 10.88 4.45
C TYR A 59 -9.20 11.09 3.09
N VAL A 60 -7.86 11.07 3.05
CA VAL A 60 -7.10 11.18 1.80
C VAL A 60 -6.69 9.78 1.34
N CYS A 61 -7.38 9.26 0.32
CA CYS A 61 -7.08 7.95 -0.27
C CYS A 61 -5.68 7.88 -0.86
N SER A 62 -5.30 8.88 -1.63
CA SER A 62 -3.99 9.05 -2.24
C SER A 62 -3.75 10.53 -2.49
N LEU A 63 -2.50 10.96 -2.37
CA LEU A 63 -2.02 12.24 -2.89
C LEU A 63 -0.57 11.99 -3.34
N SER A 64 -0.40 11.80 -4.64
CA SER A 64 0.83 11.31 -5.26
C SER A 64 0.93 11.84 -6.69
N THR A 65 2.15 11.92 -7.20
CA THR A 65 2.49 12.26 -8.59
C THR A 65 2.40 11.06 -9.53
N SER A 66 2.48 9.84 -8.99
CA SER A 66 2.61 8.60 -9.77
C SER A 66 1.46 7.61 -9.58
N THR A 67 0.65 7.78 -8.53
CA THR A 67 -0.39 6.80 -8.15
C THR A 67 -1.69 7.47 -7.74
N ILE A 68 -2.81 6.79 -8.02
CA ILE A 68 -4.15 7.21 -7.59
C ILE A 68 -4.96 6.00 -7.13
N VAL A 69 -5.73 6.16 -6.06
CA VAL A 69 -6.52 5.08 -5.45
C VAL A 69 -8.02 5.35 -5.59
N TYR A 70 -8.70 4.49 -6.36
CA TYR A 70 -10.15 4.43 -6.45
C TYR A 70 -10.64 3.27 -5.58
N LYS A 71 -11.33 3.60 -4.49
CA LYS A 71 -11.86 2.60 -3.54
C LYS A 71 -13.19 3.06 -2.96
N GLY A 72 -13.93 2.15 -2.36
CA GLY A 72 -15.18 2.49 -1.69
C GLY A 72 -15.88 1.29 -1.09
N GLN A 73 -17.12 1.53 -0.67
CA GLN A 73 -17.94 0.54 0.02
C GLN A 73 -18.98 -0.08 -0.93
N PHE A 74 -18.51 -0.95 -1.82
CA PHE A 74 -19.34 -1.62 -2.82
C PHE A 74 -18.71 -2.94 -3.25
N ASN A 75 -19.47 -3.80 -3.94
CA ASN A 75 -18.98 -5.04 -4.51
C ASN A 75 -18.00 -4.75 -5.66
N THR A 76 -17.09 -5.68 -5.93
CA THR A 76 -16.04 -5.51 -6.95
C THR A 76 -16.59 -5.15 -8.33
N TYR A 77 -17.68 -5.76 -8.78
CA TYR A 77 -18.31 -5.46 -10.08
C TYR A 77 -18.92 -4.05 -10.15
N GLN A 78 -19.24 -3.44 -9.00
CA GLN A 78 -19.82 -2.09 -8.95
C GLN A 78 -18.77 -1.01 -9.08
N LEU A 79 -17.46 -1.33 -8.99
CA LEU A 79 -16.38 -0.34 -9.09
C LEU A 79 -16.47 0.48 -10.38
N TYR A 80 -16.58 -0.19 -11.53
CA TYR A 80 -16.71 0.45 -12.85
C TYR A 80 -18.07 1.11 -13.07
N GLN A 81 -19.09 0.72 -12.30
CA GLN A 81 -20.40 1.37 -12.35
C GLN A 81 -20.42 2.66 -11.53
N TYR A 82 -19.67 2.66 -10.41
CA TYR A 82 -19.63 3.76 -9.45
C TYR A 82 -18.71 4.89 -9.91
N TYR A 83 -17.54 4.56 -10.47
CA TYR A 83 -16.54 5.53 -10.89
C TYR A 83 -16.44 5.61 -12.42
N ALA A 84 -17.02 6.65 -13.01
CA ALA A 84 -17.06 6.84 -14.46
C ALA A 84 -15.65 6.92 -15.08
N ASP A 85 -14.71 7.57 -14.39
CA ASP A 85 -13.30 7.69 -14.82
C ASP A 85 -12.69 6.34 -15.22
N LEU A 86 -13.03 5.25 -14.51
CA LEU A 86 -12.44 3.92 -14.75
C LEU A 86 -12.95 3.23 -16.01
N THR A 87 -13.98 3.79 -16.65
CA THR A 87 -14.51 3.33 -17.94
C THR A 87 -14.11 4.25 -19.10
N ASP A 88 -13.45 5.36 -18.81
CA ASP A 88 -12.92 6.27 -19.82
C ASP A 88 -11.73 5.63 -20.54
N PRO A 89 -11.72 5.53 -21.88
CA PRO A 89 -10.58 5.01 -22.64
C PRO A 89 -9.25 5.77 -22.43
N LEU A 90 -9.30 7.00 -21.90
CA LEU A 90 -8.11 7.78 -21.54
C LEU A 90 -7.51 7.34 -20.20
N TYR A 91 -8.23 6.55 -19.39
CA TYR A 91 -7.73 6.01 -18.12
C TYR A 91 -6.85 4.79 -18.39
N ILE A 92 -5.57 5.04 -18.67
CA ILE A 92 -4.56 4.01 -18.96
C ILE A 92 -3.54 3.89 -17.83
N THR A 93 -3.06 2.67 -17.58
CA THR A 93 -2.01 2.39 -16.59
C THR A 93 -1.17 1.18 -16.99
N HIS A 94 0.08 1.15 -16.54
CA HIS A 94 0.95 -0.02 -16.65
C HIS A 94 0.87 -0.94 -15.41
N ILE A 95 0.35 -0.44 -14.29
CA ILE A 95 0.25 -1.18 -13.02
C ILE A 95 -1.17 -1.02 -12.46
N ALA A 96 -1.78 -2.14 -12.08
CA ALA A 96 -3.05 -2.16 -11.37
C ALA A 96 -2.92 -3.03 -10.12
N LEU A 97 -3.36 -2.50 -8.98
CA LEU A 97 -3.37 -3.18 -7.71
C LEU A 97 -4.79 -3.18 -7.16
N ILE A 98 -5.37 -4.36 -7.04
CA ILE A 98 -6.80 -4.57 -6.77
C ILE A 98 -6.93 -5.33 -5.45
N HIS A 99 -7.88 -4.90 -4.62
CA HIS A 99 -8.16 -5.58 -3.36
C HIS A 99 -9.66 -5.66 -3.09
N SER A 100 -10.12 -6.85 -2.71
CA SER A 100 -11.47 -7.06 -2.18
C SER A 100 -11.36 -7.48 -0.72
N ARG A 101 -12.01 -6.73 0.18
CA ARG A 101 -11.93 -6.98 1.62
C ARG A 101 -13.16 -7.74 2.11
N PHE A 102 -12.95 -8.88 2.75
CA PHE A 102 -13.98 -9.50 3.59
C PHE A 102 -13.81 -8.98 5.03
N SER A 103 -14.84 -8.30 5.56
CA SER A 103 -14.81 -7.72 6.91
C SER A 103 -15.74 -8.50 7.81
N THR A 104 -15.26 -8.92 8.98
CA THR A 104 -16.10 -9.48 10.05
C THR A 104 -16.84 -8.40 10.86
N ASN A 105 -16.54 -7.11 10.64
CA ASN A 105 -17.26 -6.00 11.26
C ASN A 105 -18.62 -5.79 10.59
N THR A 106 -19.66 -5.63 11.41
CA THR A 106 -21.04 -5.35 10.99
C THR A 106 -21.27 -3.93 10.48
N PHE A 107 -20.33 -3.00 10.72
CA PHE A 107 -20.38 -1.63 10.23
C PHE A 107 -19.37 -1.40 9.12
N PRO A 108 -19.82 -1.40 7.86
CA PRO A 108 -18.96 -1.14 6.72
C PRO A 108 -18.53 0.33 6.71
N SER A 109 -17.33 0.61 6.18
CA SER A 109 -16.72 1.93 6.23
C SER A 109 -15.86 2.19 4.99
N TRP A 110 -16.09 3.34 4.35
CA TRP A 110 -15.46 3.74 3.09
C TRP A 110 -13.93 3.88 3.20
N ASN A 111 -13.43 4.51 4.26
CA ASN A 111 -12.00 4.76 4.43
C ASN A 111 -11.20 3.48 4.73
N ARG A 112 -11.84 2.44 5.28
CA ARG A 112 -11.23 1.12 5.57
C ARG A 112 -11.13 0.20 4.36
N ALA A 113 -11.72 0.58 3.22
CA ALA A 113 -11.49 -0.12 1.97
C ALA A 113 -10.00 -0.05 1.59
N GLN A 114 -9.54 -1.03 0.82
CA GLN A 114 -8.19 -1.08 0.26
C GLN A 114 -8.29 -1.11 -1.28
N PRO A 115 -7.24 -0.71 -2.03
CA PRO A 115 -5.87 -0.47 -1.58
C PRO A 115 -5.68 0.70 -0.60
N ASN A 116 -4.61 0.65 0.18
CA ASN A 116 -4.07 1.83 0.86
C ASN A 116 -3.17 2.60 -0.13
N ARG A 117 -2.24 3.43 0.35
CA ARG A 117 -1.49 4.37 -0.50
C ARG A 117 -0.39 3.67 -1.28
N ILE A 118 0.30 2.72 -0.65
CA ILE A 118 1.40 1.96 -1.24
C ILE A 118 1.12 0.45 -1.25
N LEU A 119 0.22 -0.06 -0.41
CA LEU A 119 -0.03 -1.49 -0.29
C LEU A 119 -1.51 -1.90 -0.26
N ALA A 120 -1.75 -3.16 -0.64
CA ALA A 120 -2.92 -3.95 -0.25
C ALA A 120 -2.48 -5.16 0.57
N HIS A 121 -3.28 -5.51 1.56
CA HIS A 121 -2.98 -6.53 2.55
C HIS A 121 -4.16 -7.48 2.71
N ASN A 122 -3.94 -8.73 2.33
CA ASN A 122 -4.79 -9.85 2.67
C ASN A 122 -4.18 -10.57 3.87
N GLY A 123 -4.73 -10.34 5.05
CA GLY A 123 -4.10 -10.83 6.26
C GLY A 123 -4.51 -10.11 7.53
N GLU A 124 -3.74 -10.34 8.59
CA GLU A 124 -3.85 -9.69 9.88
C GLU A 124 -2.45 -9.55 10.50
N ILE A 125 -2.12 -8.36 11.02
CA ILE A 125 -0.85 -8.13 11.73
C ILE A 125 -1.04 -8.36 13.24
N ASN A 126 -0.50 -9.46 13.74
CA ASN A 126 -0.66 -9.90 15.14
C ASN A 126 0.24 -9.12 16.12
N THR A 127 1.33 -8.55 15.61
CA THR A 127 2.33 -7.82 16.40
C THR A 127 2.06 -6.31 16.50
N LEU A 128 0.92 -5.86 15.95
CA LEU A 128 0.61 -4.45 15.67
C LEU A 128 0.92 -3.48 16.82
N ARG A 129 0.44 -3.78 18.04
CA ARG A 129 0.62 -2.87 19.18
C ARG A 129 2.10 -2.65 19.52
N GLY A 130 2.92 -3.70 19.44
CA GLY A 130 4.35 -3.62 19.66
C GLY A 130 5.02 -2.74 18.60
N ASN A 131 4.69 -2.98 17.34
CA ASN A 131 5.28 -2.27 16.21
C ASN A 131 4.92 -0.77 16.23
N ILE A 132 3.67 -0.43 16.56
CA ILE A 132 3.23 0.97 16.70
C ILE A 132 4.03 1.66 17.81
N ASN A 133 4.18 1.01 18.97
CA ASN A 133 4.90 1.59 20.10
C ASN A 133 6.40 1.79 19.78
N LEU A 134 7.01 0.83 19.10
CA LEU A 134 8.42 0.91 18.70
C LEU A 134 8.64 1.97 17.61
N MET A 135 7.71 2.13 16.66
CA MET A 135 7.76 3.25 15.71
C MET A 135 7.62 4.59 16.41
N ARG A 136 6.69 4.74 17.36
CA ARG A 136 6.58 5.96 18.18
C ARG A 136 7.84 6.26 18.98
N ALA A 137 8.49 5.23 19.55
CA ALA A 137 9.76 5.41 20.25
C ALA A 137 10.88 5.91 19.31
N ARG A 138 10.89 5.45 18.05
CA ARG A 138 11.85 5.89 17.02
C ARG A 138 11.68 7.36 16.63
N GLU A 139 10.47 7.90 16.68
CA GLU A 139 10.21 9.32 16.31
C GLU A 139 11.08 10.31 17.10
N GLY A 140 11.49 9.97 18.33
CA GLY A 140 12.36 10.83 19.13
C GLY A 140 13.85 10.80 18.76
N VAL A 141 14.30 9.87 17.92
CA VAL A 141 15.73 9.65 17.61
C VAL A 141 16.03 9.51 16.11
N MET A 142 14.99 9.45 15.26
CA MET A 142 15.17 9.35 13.82
C MET A 142 15.75 10.64 13.23
N HIS A 143 16.59 10.46 12.22
CA HIS A 143 17.15 11.54 11.40
C HIS A 143 16.90 11.23 9.92
N SER A 144 16.76 12.27 9.09
CA SER A 144 16.57 12.14 7.65
C SER A 144 17.32 13.26 6.94
N ASP A 145 18.22 12.90 6.02
CA ASP A 145 18.91 13.88 5.18
C ASP A 145 17.96 14.56 4.17
N LEU A 146 16.82 13.91 3.87
CA LEU A 146 15.83 14.41 2.93
C LEU A 146 14.92 15.50 3.54
N TYR A 147 14.64 15.41 4.84
CA TYR A 147 13.73 16.34 5.54
C TYR A 147 14.44 17.22 6.57
N GLY A 148 15.66 16.86 6.99
CA GLY A 148 16.43 17.56 8.02
C GLY A 148 15.60 17.84 9.27
N ASP A 149 15.67 19.08 9.74
CA ASP A 149 14.90 19.56 10.90
C ASP A 149 13.37 19.55 10.69
N GLY A 150 12.89 19.35 9.46
CA GLY A 150 11.47 19.25 9.14
C GLY A 150 10.89 17.84 9.23
N LEU A 151 11.68 16.83 9.62
CA LEU A 151 11.24 15.44 9.74
C LEU A 151 10.10 15.27 10.74
N ASP A 152 10.12 16.05 11.83
CA ASP A 152 9.10 16.03 12.90
C ASP A 152 7.68 16.33 12.40
N LYS A 153 7.57 17.09 11.29
CA LYS A 153 6.30 17.37 10.62
C LYS A 153 5.68 16.14 9.98
N LEU A 154 6.41 15.04 9.81
CA LEU A 154 5.85 13.78 9.34
C LEU A 154 5.23 12.95 10.47
N TYR A 155 5.34 13.38 11.74
CA TYR A 155 4.84 12.64 12.89
C TYR A 155 3.39 12.98 13.28
N PRO A 156 2.63 12.02 13.84
CA PRO A 156 3.02 10.62 14.04
C PRO A 156 3.13 9.87 12.71
N VAL A 157 4.10 8.95 12.61
CA VAL A 157 4.28 8.11 11.41
C VAL A 157 3.03 7.28 11.20
N VAL A 158 2.62 6.55 12.24
CA VAL A 158 1.36 5.80 12.27
C VAL A 158 0.23 6.73 12.69
N GLU A 159 -0.71 6.97 11.77
CA GLU A 159 -1.90 7.78 12.01
C GLU A 159 -2.87 7.05 12.96
N ASP A 160 -3.53 7.80 13.84
CA ASP A 160 -4.49 7.24 14.80
C ASP A 160 -5.77 6.74 14.09
N GLY A 161 -6.38 5.68 14.65
CA GLY A 161 -7.65 5.14 14.14
C GLY A 161 -7.55 4.28 12.88
N ASN A 162 -6.33 4.04 12.37
CA ASN A 162 -6.09 3.16 11.23
C ASN A 162 -6.32 1.68 11.54
N THR A 163 -6.64 0.92 10.49
CA THR A 163 -6.58 -0.54 10.54
C THR A 163 -5.14 -1.01 10.64
N ASP A 164 -4.92 -2.26 11.03
CA ASP A 164 -3.60 -2.90 11.01
C ASP A 164 -2.85 -2.70 9.67
N SER A 165 -3.59 -2.85 8.56
CA SER A 165 -3.14 -2.70 7.19
C SER A 165 -2.79 -1.24 6.87
N GLY A 166 -3.58 -0.29 7.39
CA GLY A 166 -3.29 1.14 7.25
C GLY A 166 -2.07 1.58 8.06
N CYS A 167 -1.86 1.00 9.25
CA CYS A 167 -0.66 1.22 10.05
C CYS A 167 0.59 0.69 9.32
N LEU A 168 0.50 -0.51 8.74
CA LEU A 168 1.56 -1.09 7.92
C LEU A 168 1.88 -0.19 6.71
N ASP A 169 0.86 0.29 6.01
CA ASP A 169 0.98 1.19 4.85
C ASP A 169 1.70 2.50 5.23
N ASN A 170 1.33 3.10 6.37
CA ASN A 170 1.96 4.32 6.86
C ASN A 170 3.47 4.16 7.10
N VAL A 171 3.89 3.05 7.71
CA VAL A 171 5.29 2.81 8.01
C VAL A 171 6.06 2.48 6.74
N MET A 172 5.51 1.66 5.84
CA MET A 172 6.15 1.34 4.57
C MET A 172 6.33 2.60 3.71
N GLU A 173 5.28 3.40 3.57
CA GLU A 173 5.32 4.66 2.85
C GLU A 173 6.32 5.64 3.48
N PHE A 174 6.37 5.72 4.81
CA PHE A 174 7.35 6.56 5.52
C PHE A 174 8.79 6.11 5.25
N LEU A 175 9.08 4.81 5.28
CA LEU A 175 10.43 4.31 4.95
C LEU A 175 10.83 4.72 3.53
N VAL A 176 9.94 4.56 2.55
CA VAL A 176 10.23 4.92 1.15
C VAL A 176 10.38 6.44 1.00
N LYS A 177 9.41 7.22 1.47
CA LYS A 177 9.32 8.67 1.21
C LYS A 177 10.19 9.52 2.14
N ALA A 178 10.62 9.01 3.30
CA ALA A 178 11.39 9.76 4.30
C ALA A 178 12.86 9.31 4.47
N SER A 179 13.28 8.18 3.90
CA SER A 179 14.63 7.63 4.16
C SER A 179 15.45 7.18 2.94
N GLY A 180 14.95 7.38 1.72
CA GLY A 180 15.67 7.01 0.49
C GLY A 180 15.69 5.50 0.20
N ARG A 181 15.08 4.68 1.06
CA ARG A 181 14.93 3.24 0.84
C ARG A 181 14.04 2.97 -0.36
N THR A 182 14.40 1.93 -1.12
CA THR A 182 13.53 1.44 -2.18
C THR A 182 12.31 0.73 -1.60
N LEU A 183 11.22 0.63 -2.37
CA LEU A 183 10.03 -0.11 -1.94
C LEU A 183 10.33 -1.60 -1.62
N PRO A 184 11.11 -2.34 -2.44
CA PRO A 184 11.52 -3.70 -2.08
C PRO A 184 12.31 -3.78 -0.77
N GLU A 185 13.24 -2.85 -0.55
CA GLU A 185 14.03 -2.79 0.70
C GLU A 185 13.14 -2.54 1.92
N ALA A 186 12.19 -1.61 1.82
CA ALA A 186 11.22 -1.33 2.88
C ALA A 186 10.34 -2.56 3.18
N ALA A 187 9.84 -3.23 2.15
CA ALA A 187 9.04 -4.45 2.29
C ALA A 187 9.83 -5.58 2.96
N MET A 188 11.07 -5.85 2.51
CA MET A 188 11.95 -6.86 3.09
C MET A 188 12.35 -6.55 4.54
N THR A 189 12.49 -5.26 4.89
CA THR A 189 12.80 -4.83 6.26
C THR A 189 11.62 -5.05 7.19
N MET A 190 10.41 -4.70 6.75
CA MET A 190 9.21 -4.81 7.57
C MET A 190 8.69 -6.24 7.68
N VAL A 191 8.74 -7.02 6.60
CA VAL A 191 8.21 -8.39 6.53
C VAL A 191 9.31 -9.33 6.00
N PRO A 192 10.33 -9.63 6.81
CA PRO A 192 11.43 -10.48 6.38
C PRO A 192 10.98 -11.94 6.23
N GLU A 193 11.60 -12.65 5.27
CA GLU A 193 11.45 -14.10 5.12
C GLU A 193 11.98 -14.85 6.36
N ALA A 194 11.67 -16.15 6.46
CA ALA A 194 12.21 -17.01 7.51
C ALA A 194 13.71 -17.32 7.26
N TRP A 195 14.59 -16.36 7.59
CA TRP A 195 16.00 -16.37 7.17
C TRP A 195 16.99 -17.07 8.12
N GLU A 196 16.65 -17.24 9.40
CA GLU A 196 17.61 -17.71 10.42
C GLU A 196 18.08 -19.16 10.21
N LYS A 197 17.21 -20.02 9.67
CA LYS A 197 17.45 -21.46 9.50
C LYS A 197 17.29 -21.93 8.06
N ASP A 198 17.21 -21.01 7.11
CA ASP A 198 17.14 -21.33 5.69
C ASP A 198 18.55 -21.53 5.15
N ASP A 199 19.02 -22.78 5.04
CA ASP A 199 20.38 -23.10 4.57
C ASP A 199 20.57 -22.83 3.06
N GLU A 200 19.48 -22.70 2.29
CA GLU A 200 19.49 -22.43 0.85
C GLU A 200 19.59 -20.92 0.55
N MET A 201 19.34 -20.06 1.54
CA MET A 201 19.42 -18.62 1.39
C MET A 201 20.86 -18.15 1.12
N SER A 202 21.02 -17.30 0.10
CA SER A 202 22.31 -16.69 -0.23
C SER A 202 22.91 -15.91 0.95
N ALA A 203 24.24 -15.90 1.02
CA ALA A 203 24.97 -15.22 2.10
C ALA A 203 24.64 -13.72 2.17
N ASP A 204 24.51 -13.06 1.03
CA ASP A 204 24.18 -11.62 0.94
C ASP A 204 22.78 -11.34 1.51
N LYS A 205 21.78 -12.14 1.11
CA LYS A 205 20.40 -11.98 1.59
C LYS A 205 20.28 -12.25 3.09
N ARG A 206 20.97 -13.29 3.59
CA ARG A 206 21.02 -13.58 5.04
C ARG A 206 21.70 -12.46 5.82
N THR A 207 22.78 -11.90 5.28
CA THR A 207 23.50 -10.78 5.89
C THR A 207 22.62 -9.54 5.96
N TYR A 208 21.90 -9.24 4.88
CA TYR A 208 20.92 -8.16 4.85
C TYR A 208 19.83 -8.35 5.91
N TYR A 209 19.19 -9.52 5.99
CA TYR A 209 18.14 -9.75 6.99
C TYR A 209 18.66 -9.69 8.43
N ARG A 210 19.87 -10.19 8.67
CA ARG A 210 20.52 -10.06 9.97
C ARG A 210 20.72 -8.60 10.35
N TRP A 211 21.18 -7.76 9.42
CA TRP A 211 21.27 -6.32 9.64
C TRP A 211 19.88 -5.68 9.86
N ALA A 212 18.91 -5.98 9.00
CA ALA A 212 17.56 -5.41 9.09
C ALA A 212 16.88 -5.73 10.43
N SER A 213 17.07 -6.95 10.96
CA SER A 213 16.53 -7.37 12.26
C SER A 213 17.07 -6.56 13.45
N MET A 214 18.23 -5.90 13.30
CA MET A 214 18.78 -5.01 14.33
C MET A 214 18.14 -3.60 14.29
N ILE A 215 17.52 -3.25 13.17
CA ILE A 215 16.96 -1.91 12.92
C ILE A 215 15.44 -1.91 13.14
N MET A 216 14.75 -2.96 12.72
CA MET A 216 13.29 -3.04 12.74
C MET A 216 12.83 -4.44 13.13
N GLU A 217 11.88 -4.48 14.07
CA GLU A 217 11.10 -5.66 14.40
C GLU A 217 10.17 -6.04 13.24
N PRO A 218 9.97 -7.34 12.97
CA PRO A 218 9.08 -7.77 11.91
C PRO A 218 7.62 -7.42 12.23
N TRP A 219 6.91 -6.92 11.22
CA TRP A 219 5.46 -6.75 11.23
C TRP A 219 4.79 -8.09 10.95
N ASP A 220 4.80 -8.96 11.97
CA ASP A 220 4.42 -10.36 11.84
C ASP A 220 2.90 -10.61 11.98
N GLY A 221 2.45 -11.66 11.30
CA GLY A 221 1.06 -12.08 11.14
C GLY A 221 0.80 -12.69 9.75
N PRO A 222 -0.29 -13.44 9.55
CA PRO A 222 -0.63 -13.98 8.23
C PRO A 222 -0.79 -12.83 7.23
N ALA A 223 -0.02 -12.80 6.14
CA ALA A 223 -0.03 -11.68 5.21
C ALA A 223 0.32 -12.11 3.78
N LEU A 224 -0.52 -11.70 2.84
CA LEU A 224 -0.13 -11.45 1.46
C LEU A 224 -0.21 -9.95 1.25
N LEU A 225 0.95 -9.34 1.02
CA LEU A 225 1.05 -7.94 0.65
C LEU A 225 1.30 -7.84 -0.84
N ALA A 226 0.51 -7.02 -1.52
CA ALA A 226 0.87 -6.47 -2.81
C ALA A 226 1.17 -4.98 -2.61
N PHE A 227 2.20 -4.45 -3.27
CA PHE A 227 2.62 -3.07 -3.08
C PHE A 227 3.14 -2.44 -4.37
N SER A 228 2.99 -1.12 -4.48
CA SER A 228 3.56 -0.33 -5.58
C SER A 228 3.76 1.14 -5.20
N ASP A 229 4.85 1.74 -5.66
CA ASP A 229 5.14 3.18 -5.59
C ASP A 229 4.95 3.88 -6.97
N GLY A 230 4.36 3.18 -7.93
CA GLY A 230 4.21 3.61 -9.32
C GLY A 230 5.41 3.27 -10.22
N ARG A 231 6.56 2.93 -9.63
CA ARG A 231 7.75 2.44 -10.37
C ARG A 231 7.93 0.94 -10.23
N TYR A 232 7.87 0.45 -8.99
CA TYR A 232 7.91 -0.97 -8.66
C TYR A 232 6.50 -1.48 -8.42
N VAL A 233 6.23 -2.72 -8.81
CA VAL A 233 5.12 -3.52 -8.29
C VAL A 233 5.69 -4.82 -7.77
N GLY A 234 5.25 -5.23 -6.58
CA GLY A 234 5.73 -6.43 -5.95
C GLY A 234 4.71 -7.02 -5.01
N ALA A 235 5.01 -8.22 -4.53
CA ALA A 235 4.25 -8.84 -3.49
C ALA A 235 5.17 -9.68 -2.59
N ILE A 236 4.81 -9.78 -1.32
CA ILE A 236 5.53 -10.58 -0.32
C ILE A 236 4.52 -11.35 0.53
N LEU A 237 4.90 -12.57 0.90
CA LEU A 237 4.17 -13.36 1.88
C LEU A 237 4.79 -13.18 3.25
N ASP A 238 3.99 -13.37 4.29
CA ASP A 238 4.51 -13.54 5.64
C ASP A 238 5.48 -14.72 5.69
N ARG A 239 6.32 -14.72 6.74
CA ARG A 239 7.40 -15.68 6.90
C ARG A 239 6.96 -17.15 6.93
N ASN A 240 5.69 -17.42 7.23
CA ASN A 240 5.12 -18.76 7.28
C ASN A 240 4.29 -19.09 6.03
N GLY A 241 4.14 -18.15 5.08
CA GLY A 241 3.40 -18.35 3.84
C GLY A 241 1.91 -18.67 4.06
N LEU A 242 1.28 -18.04 5.05
CA LEU A 242 -0.07 -18.41 5.52
C LEU A 242 -1.19 -17.99 4.57
N ARG A 243 -0.88 -17.20 3.54
CA ARG A 243 -1.84 -16.73 2.53
C ARG A 243 -1.47 -17.27 1.14
N PRO A 244 -2.47 -17.69 0.34
CA PRO A 244 -2.19 -18.16 -1.01
C PRO A 244 -1.79 -16.99 -1.90
N ALA A 245 -0.77 -17.22 -2.73
CA ALA A 245 -0.44 -16.34 -3.84
C ALA A 245 -0.02 -17.15 -5.06
N ARG A 246 -0.45 -16.68 -6.22
CA ARG A 246 -0.25 -17.31 -7.53
C ARG A 246 0.10 -16.21 -8.51
N TYR A 247 1.06 -16.48 -9.39
CA TYR A 247 1.32 -15.60 -10.53
C TYR A 247 1.44 -16.38 -11.84
N TYR A 248 1.14 -15.67 -12.92
CA TYR A 248 1.44 -16.11 -14.28
C TYR A 248 1.95 -14.95 -15.12
N LEU A 249 2.81 -15.28 -16.08
CA LEU A 249 3.36 -14.37 -17.07
C LEU A 249 2.79 -14.79 -18.42
N THR A 250 2.30 -13.81 -19.19
CA THR A 250 1.85 -14.00 -20.57
C THR A 250 2.98 -13.74 -21.57
N ASP A 251 2.82 -14.17 -22.80
CA ASP A 251 3.77 -14.00 -23.91
C ASP A 251 3.92 -12.54 -24.39
N ASP A 252 3.00 -11.67 -23.98
CA ASP A 252 3.05 -10.21 -24.15
C ASP A 252 3.58 -9.46 -22.92
N ASP A 253 4.33 -10.15 -22.05
CA ASP A 253 5.03 -9.62 -20.87
C ASP A 253 4.12 -9.02 -19.77
N HIS A 254 2.84 -9.40 -19.70
CA HIS A 254 1.99 -9.04 -18.57
C HIS A 254 2.14 -10.04 -17.41
N LEU A 255 2.43 -9.49 -16.22
CA LEU A 255 2.47 -10.25 -14.98
C LEU A 255 1.14 -10.09 -14.22
N TYR A 256 0.49 -11.22 -13.94
CA TYR A 256 -0.71 -11.26 -13.12
C TYR A 256 -0.42 -11.99 -11.82
N LEU A 257 -0.73 -11.36 -10.70
CA LEU A 257 -0.63 -11.95 -9.37
C LEU A 257 -1.98 -11.89 -8.66
N SER A 258 -2.41 -13.00 -8.07
CA SER A 258 -3.68 -13.10 -7.36
C SER A 258 -3.61 -14.10 -6.21
N SER A 259 -4.51 -13.95 -5.24
CA SER A 259 -4.72 -14.93 -4.17
C SER A 259 -5.38 -16.22 -4.65
N GLU A 260 -6.01 -16.22 -5.83
CA GLU A 260 -6.75 -17.35 -6.40
C GLU A 260 -6.36 -17.63 -7.88
N VAL A 261 -6.82 -18.77 -8.40
CA VAL A 261 -6.62 -19.17 -9.80
C VAL A 261 -7.89 -18.87 -10.59
N GLY A 262 -7.76 -18.44 -11.86
CA GLY A 262 -8.93 -18.18 -12.72
C GLY A 262 -9.59 -16.83 -12.48
N VAL A 263 -8.85 -15.86 -11.94
CA VAL A 263 -9.36 -14.49 -11.71
C VAL A 263 -9.42 -13.67 -13.00
N ASN A 264 -8.71 -14.10 -14.04
CA ASN A 264 -8.82 -13.52 -15.38
C ASN A 264 -8.81 -14.64 -16.42
N ASP A 265 -9.62 -14.46 -17.47
CA ASP A 265 -9.79 -15.40 -18.56
C ASP A 265 -8.69 -15.18 -19.59
N HIS A 266 -7.55 -15.86 -19.41
CA HIS A 266 -6.48 -15.89 -20.40
C HIS A 266 -6.50 -17.18 -21.22
N GLU A 267 -6.30 -17.05 -22.53
CA GLU A 267 -6.00 -18.18 -23.41
C GLU A 267 -4.76 -18.91 -22.86
N VAL A 268 -4.88 -20.22 -22.66
CA VAL A 268 -3.84 -21.03 -21.99
C VAL A 268 -2.53 -20.99 -22.77
N GLU A 269 -2.63 -20.89 -24.09
CA GLU A 269 -1.54 -20.82 -25.05
C GLU A 269 -0.65 -19.59 -24.85
N ARG A 270 -1.20 -18.51 -24.28
CA ARG A 270 -0.45 -17.27 -24.01
C ARG A 270 0.33 -17.31 -22.71
N ILE A 271 0.12 -18.32 -21.85
CA ILE A 271 0.77 -18.39 -20.54
C ILE A 271 2.16 -19.02 -20.68
N VAL A 272 3.21 -18.21 -20.61
CA VAL A 272 4.60 -18.67 -20.71
C VAL A 272 5.16 -19.20 -19.39
N LYS A 273 4.64 -18.73 -18.25
CA LYS A 273 5.06 -19.19 -16.93
C LYS A 273 3.89 -19.20 -15.95
N LYS A 274 3.77 -20.27 -15.17
CA LYS A 274 2.80 -20.39 -14.08
C LYS A 274 3.48 -20.94 -12.85
N VAL A 275 3.46 -20.20 -11.74
CA VAL A 275 4.09 -20.64 -10.49
C VAL A 275 3.07 -20.74 -9.37
N ARG A 276 3.16 -21.84 -8.63
CA ARG A 276 2.34 -22.12 -7.46
C ARG A 276 3.22 -21.97 -6.22
N GLY A 277 3.17 -20.81 -5.55
CA GLY A 277 4.02 -20.48 -4.39
C GLY A 277 5.09 -19.46 -4.75
N PHE A 278 5.67 -18.80 -3.75
CA PHE A 278 6.59 -17.67 -3.99
C PHE A 278 8.03 -18.14 -4.22
N HIS A 279 8.47 -18.04 -5.47
CA HIS A 279 9.84 -17.71 -5.86
C HIS A 279 9.71 -16.77 -7.07
N ILE A 280 9.55 -15.48 -6.79
CA ILE A 280 9.73 -14.45 -7.80
C ILE A 280 11.22 -14.09 -7.74
N PRO A 281 12.02 -14.37 -8.78
CA PRO A 281 13.35 -13.79 -8.84
C PRO A 281 13.17 -12.27 -8.91
N ILE A 282 13.58 -11.59 -7.84
CA ILE A 282 13.69 -10.13 -7.77
C ILE A 282 14.97 -9.74 -8.51
#